data_AF-A0A937VYW0-F1
#
_entry.id   AF-A0A937VYW0-F1
#
_cell.length_a   1.000
_cell.length_b   1.000
_cell.length_c   1.000
_cell.angle_alpha   90.00
_cell.angle_beta   90.00
_cell.angle_gamma   90.00
#
_symmetry.space_group_name_H-M   'P 1'
#
loop_
_entity.id
_entity.type
_entity.pdbx_description
1 polymer ?
#
loop_
_entity_poly.entity_id
_entity_poly.type
_entity_poly.pdbx_seq_one_letter_code
_entity_poly.pdbx_strand_id
1 'polypeptide(L)'
;MYDWIFRKNNLYPDKILGSKAYQKAEVGKFLLGQYGAGIGATVGKSYTQQIPPSPGGQGGSFRKTNGIKLAAFTVLNSLGDIYGPFGDVIYGAKLSKEFKENHIFSSLSARDSRRKKGNTTLSLIVTNVNLEHFEMRSLARQMHNSFAEVIRPYGTIFDGDTLYFVSTKEIHLSCRERDSLCFNIGLLASDLIKEAVYSAVNIDR
;
A
#
# COMPACT_ATOMS: atom_id res chain seq x y z
N MET A 1 4.16 -11.02 -0.25
CA MET A 1 5.31 -10.09 -0.07
C MET A 1 6.54 -10.87 0.36
N TYR A 2 7.74 -10.38 0.06
CA TYR A 2 9.00 -11.00 0.51
C TYR A 2 9.65 -10.14 1.59
N ASP A 3 9.93 -10.75 2.74
CA ASP A 3 10.42 -10.10 3.97
C ASP A 3 11.74 -10.72 4.47
N TRP A 4 12.38 -11.62 3.71
CA TRP A 4 13.54 -12.37 4.19
C TRP A 4 14.85 -11.58 4.21
N ILE A 5 14.98 -10.53 3.39
CA ILE A 5 16.26 -9.83 3.17
C ILE A 5 16.83 -9.24 4.47
N PHE A 6 15.97 -8.82 5.40
CA PHE A 6 16.36 -8.03 6.57
C PHE A 6 16.21 -8.80 7.90
N ARG A 7 16.00 -10.12 7.85
CA ARG A 7 15.83 -10.97 9.04
C ARG A 7 16.83 -12.13 9.04
N LYS A 8 17.21 -12.59 10.24
CA LYS A 8 18.20 -13.67 10.45
C LYS A 8 17.57 -15.06 10.55
N ASN A 9 16.38 -15.28 9.98
CA ASN A 9 15.68 -16.56 10.05
C ASN A 9 14.89 -16.86 8.76
N ASN A 10 14.51 -18.13 8.61
CA ASN A 10 13.76 -18.64 7.46
C ASN A 10 12.29 -18.97 7.82
N LEU A 11 11.76 -18.43 8.92
CA LEU A 11 10.38 -18.70 9.38
C LEU A 11 9.37 -18.00 8.48
N TYR A 12 8.37 -18.67 7.96
CA TYR A 12 7.35 -18.03 7.12
C TYR A 12 5.95 -18.25 7.69
N PRO A 13 4.96 -17.40 7.35
CA PRO A 13 3.57 -17.63 7.74
C PRO A 13 3.08 -18.97 7.19
N ASP A 14 2.90 -19.93 8.09
CA ASP A 14 2.38 -21.25 7.77
C ASP A 14 0.86 -21.31 7.96
N LYS A 15 0.29 -22.49 7.72
CA LYS A 15 -1.15 -22.74 7.89
C LYS A 15 -1.62 -22.43 9.33
N ILE A 16 -0.78 -22.73 10.32
CA ILE A 16 -1.10 -22.54 11.74
C ILE A 16 -1.19 -21.04 12.06
N LEU A 17 -0.22 -20.25 11.60
CA LEU A 17 -0.22 -18.81 11.80
C LEU A 17 -1.42 -18.16 11.11
N GLY A 18 -1.75 -18.57 9.89
CA GLY A 18 -2.95 -18.11 9.18
C GLY A 18 -4.24 -18.42 9.94
N SER A 19 -4.37 -19.64 10.47
CA SER A 19 -5.53 -20.03 11.29
C SER A 19 -5.65 -19.19 12.57
N LYS A 20 -4.54 -18.94 13.26
CA LYS A 20 -4.51 -18.09 14.45
C LYS A 20 -4.88 -16.63 14.14
N ALA A 21 -4.42 -16.10 13.00
CA ALA A 21 -4.78 -14.76 12.56
C ALA A 21 -6.30 -14.64 12.34
N TYR A 22 -6.91 -15.63 11.68
CA TYR A 22 -8.36 -15.69 11.50
C TYR A 22 -9.11 -15.77 12.84
N GLN A 23 -8.69 -16.65 13.76
CA GLN A 23 -9.33 -16.81 15.07
C GLN A 23 -9.22 -15.57 15.96
N LYS A 24 -8.16 -14.76 15.80
CA LYS A 24 -7.95 -13.51 16.54
C LYS A 24 -8.56 -12.28 15.85
N ALA A 25 -9.25 -12.45 14.72
CA ALA A 25 -9.89 -11.34 14.04
C ALA A 25 -11.02 -10.79 14.93
N GLU A 26 -10.97 -9.48 15.20
CA GLU A 26 -11.95 -8.77 16.02
C GLU A 26 -12.65 -7.71 15.17
N VAL A 27 -13.97 -7.56 15.34
CA VAL A 27 -14.75 -6.56 14.61
C VAL A 27 -14.28 -5.15 14.99
N GLY A 28 -14.04 -4.33 13.97
CA GLY A 28 -13.66 -2.92 14.16
C GLY A 28 -12.24 -2.69 14.66
N LYS A 29 -11.40 -3.72 14.72
CA LYS A 29 -10.02 -3.62 15.21
C LYS A 29 -9.02 -3.99 14.12
N PHE A 30 -8.08 -3.09 13.86
CA PHE A 30 -6.94 -3.31 12.99
C PHE A 30 -5.72 -2.63 13.59
N LEU A 31 -4.66 -3.40 13.86
CA LEU A 31 -3.44 -2.87 14.46
C LEU A 31 -2.57 -2.23 13.37
N LEU A 32 -1.98 -1.07 13.64
CA LEU A 32 -1.16 -0.30 12.71
C LEU A 32 0.34 -0.47 13.02
N GLY A 33 1.18 -0.37 11.99
CA GLY A 33 2.63 -0.52 12.08
C GLY A 33 3.08 -1.98 11.94
N GLN A 34 4.06 -2.40 12.74
CA GLN A 34 4.71 -3.72 12.62
C GLN A 34 3.91 -4.84 13.28
N TYR A 35 2.66 -5.03 12.84
CA TYR A 35 1.80 -6.15 13.25
C TYR A 35 1.47 -7.03 12.06
N GLY A 36 1.09 -8.29 12.32
CA GLY A 36 0.63 -9.22 11.30
C GLY A 36 1.61 -9.33 10.12
N ALA A 37 1.11 -9.08 8.91
CA ALA A 37 1.92 -9.10 7.69
C ALA A 37 2.93 -7.93 7.62
N GLY A 38 2.72 -6.87 8.39
CA GLY A 38 3.60 -5.70 8.47
C GLY A 38 4.89 -5.92 9.27
N ILE A 39 5.02 -7.00 10.06
CA ILE A 39 6.18 -7.23 10.96
C ILE A 39 7.53 -7.16 10.22
N GLY A 40 7.62 -7.81 9.06
CA GLY A 40 8.85 -7.86 8.24
C GLY A 40 8.87 -6.87 7.09
N ALA A 41 7.88 -5.98 6.99
CA ALA A 41 7.76 -5.04 5.89
C ALA A 41 8.88 -4.00 5.93
N THR A 42 9.37 -3.58 4.76
CA THR A 42 10.42 -2.56 4.61
C THR A 42 10.16 -1.69 3.38
N VAL A 43 10.60 -0.43 3.42
CA VAL A 43 10.34 0.58 2.38
C VAL A 43 11.61 1.34 1.99
N GLY A 44 11.61 1.95 0.80
CA GLY A 44 12.73 2.76 0.31
C GLY A 44 13.98 1.93 -0.01
N LYS A 45 13.85 0.97 -0.92
CA LYS A 45 14.89 -0.02 -1.24
C LYS A 45 15.64 0.28 -2.55
N SER A 46 15.36 1.41 -3.18
CA SER A 46 16.01 1.82 -4.43
C SER A 46 17.52 2.01 -4.30
N TYR A 47 18.02 2.31 -3.09
CA TYR A 47 19.41 2.68 -2.81
C TYR A 47 20.03 1.86 -1.66
N THR A 48 19.68 0.58 -1.55
CA THR A 48 20.12 -0.30 -0.44
C THR A 48 21.63 -0.48 -0.30
N GLN A 49 22.42 -0.19 -1.34
CA GLN A 49 23.88 -0.19 -1.28
C GLN A 49 24.45 1.07 -0.59
N GLN A 50 23.64 2.13 -0.47
CA GLN A 50 24.02 3.42 0.08
C GLN A 50 23.41 3.64 1.46
N ILE A 51 22.13 3.30 1.62
CA ILE A 51 21.36 3.49 2.85
C ILE A 51 20.48 2.27 3.10
N PRO A 52 20.41 1.74 4.33
CA PRO A 52 19.50 0.65 4.65
C PRO A 52 18.04 1.07 4.47
N PRO A 53 17.14 0.15 4.09
CA PRO A 53 15.72 0.49 3.97
C PRO A 53 15.11 0.77 5.34
N SER A 54 14.05 1.57 5.33
CA SER A 54 13.32 1.89 6.56
C SER A 54 12.32 0.79 6.91
N PRO A 55 11.98 0.60 8.20
CA PRO A 55 10.90 -0.29 8.62
C PRO A 55 9.57 0.12 7.96
N GLY A 56 8.87 -0.82 7.34
CA GLY A 56 7.51 -0.63 6.85
C GLY A 56 6.48 -1.04 7.91
N GLY A 57 5.28 -1.38 7.46
CA GLY A 57 4.24 -1.90 8.34
C GLY A 57 2.94 -2.19 7.61
N GLN A 58 1.89 -2.46 8.39
CA GLN A 58 0.52 -2.47 7.91
C GLN A 58 -0.21 -1.20 8.38
N GLY A 59 -0.97 -0.59 7.49
CA GLY A 59 -1.71 0.64 7.74
C GLY A 59 -3.18 0.49 7.38
N GLY A 60 -3.99 1.40 7.90
CA GLY A 60 -5.44 1.32 7.83
C GLY A 60 -6.07 2.69 7.97
N SER A 61 -7.15 2.90 7.25
CA SER A 61 -7.93 4.14 7.28
C SER A 61 -9.39 3.83 7.03
N PHE A 62 -10.27 4.68 7.58
CA PHE A 62 -11.70 4.46 7.54
C PHE A 62 -12.44 5.80 7.44
N ARG A 63 -13.52 5.80 6.65
CA ARG A 63 -14.51 6.88 6.63
C ARG A 63 -15.92 6.30 6.61
N LYS A 64 -16.83 7.00 7.28
CA LYS A 64 -18.26 6.74 7.27
C LYS A 64 -18.99 8.04 7.03
N THR A 65 -19.91 8.04 6.06
CA THR A 65 -20.80 9.17 5.77
C THR A 65 -22.15 8.66 5.31
N ASN A 66 -23.25 9.19 5.86
CA ASN A 66 -24.61 8.83 5.46
C ASN A 66 -24.87 7.31 5.33
N GLY A 67 -24.31 6.50 6.24
CA GLY A 67 -24.42 5.04 6.21
C GLY A 67 -23.44 4.31 5.29
N ILE A 68 -22.86 5.00 4.31
CA ILE A 68 -21.77 4.49 3.46
C ILE A 68 -20.51 4.36 4.30
N LYS A 69 -19.88 3.19 4.19
CA LYS A 69 -18.63 2.84 4.87
C LYS A 69 -17.58 2.54 3.80
N LEU A 70 -16.38 3.05 4.02
CA LEU A 70 -15.22 2.75 3.19
C LEU A 70 -14.00 2.59 4.10
N ALA A 71 -13.32 1.47 3.95
CA ALA A 71 -12.09 1.16 4.67
C ALA A 71 -10.99 0.82 3.67
N ALA A 72 -9.78 1.31 3.91
CA ALA A 72 -8.60 0.90 3.17
C ALA A 72 -7.56 0.33 4.13
N PHE A 73 -6.93 -0.76 3.73
CA PHE A 73 -5.86 -1.42 4.46
C PHE A 73 -4.71 -1.66 3.50
N THR A 74 -3.48 -1.53 3.97
CA THR A 74 -2.29 -1.80 3.15
C THR A 74 -1.19 -2.41 3.98
N VAL A 75 -0.40 -3.29 3.37
CA VAL A 75 0.88 -3.76 3.91
C VAL A 75 1.97 -3.20 3.00
N LEU A 76 2.78 -2.31 3.57
CA LEU A 76 3.69 -1.46 2.84
C LEU A 76 5.12 -2.04 2.84
N ASN A 77 5.43 -2.82 1.81
CA ASN A 77 6.77 -3.36 1.56
C ASN A 77 7.30 -2.92 0.19
N SER A 78 7.28 -1.61 -0.05
CA SER A 78 7.57 -1.01 -1.35
C SER A 78 9.05 -1.00 -1.71
N LEU A 79 9.34 -1.01 -3.01
CA LEU A 79 10.64 -0.56 -3.52
C LEU A 79 10.81 0.94 -3.29
N GLY A 80 9.77 1.70 -3.60
CA GLY A 80 9.77 3.15 -3.54
C GLY A 80 9.80 3.75 -2.14
N ASP A 81 10.18 5.02 -2.12
CA ASP A 81 10.11 5.89 -0.96
C ASP A 81 8.69 6.45 -0.82
N ILE A 82 8.37 6.93 0.39
CA ILE A 82 7.07 7.54 0.69
C ILE A 82 7.18 9.05 0.58
N TYR A 83 6.29 9.63 -0.23
CA TYR A 83 6.26 11.04 -0.56
C TYR A 83 5.13 11.75 0.17
N GLY A 84 5.41 12.95 0.66
CA GLY A 84 4.42 13.86 1.21
C GLY A 84 3.63 14.58 0.12
N PRO A 85 2.57 15.31 0.51
CA PRO A 85 1.71 16.03 -0.44
C PRO A 85 2.44 17.13 -1.21
N PHE A 86 3.55 17.66 -0.68
CA PHE A 86 4.36 18.69 -1.32
C PHE A 86 5.49 18.12 -2.19
N GLY A 87 5.57 16.79 -2.33
CA GLY A 87 6.54 16.11 -3.20
C GLY A 87 7.89 15.84 -2.56
N ASP A 88 8.03 16.08 -1.26
CA ASP A 88 9.19 15.71 -0.45
C ASP A 88 9.15 14.24 -0.01
N VAL A 89 10.32 13.64 0.23
CA VAL A 89 10.42 12.27 0.76
C VAL A 89 10.26 12.31 2.28
N ILE A 90 9.09 11.92 2.76
CA ILE A 90 8.77 11.93 4.19
C ILE A 90 9.27 10.67 4.90
N TYR A 91 9.45 9.54 4.18
CA TYR A 91 9.90 8.27 4.75
C TYR A 91 10.53 7.35 3.69
N GLY A 92 11.46 6.48 4.08
CA GLY A 92 12.30 5.70 3.17
C GLY A 92 13.68 6.33 2.95
N ALA A 93 14.23 6.23 1.74
CA ALA A 93 15.55 6.76 1.40
C ALA A 93 15.53 8.29 1.21
N LYS A 94 15.77 9.01 2.31
CA LYS A 94 15.91 10.48 2.37
C LYS A 94 17.24 10.96 1.80
N LEU A 95 17.42 10.74 0.49
CA LEU A 95 18.57 11.21 -0.30
C LEU A 95 18.19 12.45 -1.11
N SER A 96 19.17 13.32 -1.40
CA SER A 96 18.96 14.49 -2.25
C SER A 96 18.55 14.07 -3.67
N LYS A 97 17.77 14.92 -4.35
CA LYS A 97 17.34 14.68 -5.73
C LYS A 97 18.53 14.50 -6.68
N GLU A 98 19.54 15.36 -6.55
CA GLU A 98 20.78 15.29 -7.31
C GLU A 98 21.50 13.94 -7.12
N PHE A 99 21.58 13.45 -5.88
CA PHE A 99 22.17 12.13 -5.62
C PHE A 99 21.41 11.02 -6.32
N LYS A 100 20.07 11.04 -6.22
CA LYS A 100 19.20 10.03 -6.84
C LYS A 100 19.37 10.02 -8.36
N GLU A 101 19.44 11.19 -9.00
CA GLU A 101 19.64 11.33 -10.44
C GLU A 101 21.03 10.82 -10.86
N ASN A 102 22.10 11.27 -10.20
CA ASN A 102 23.47 10.82 -10.47
C ASN A 102 23.63 9.30 -10.29
N HIS A 103 22.97 8.73 -9.28
CA HIS A 103 22.96 7.28 -9.04
C HIS A 103 22.25 6.52 -10.17
N ILE A 104 21.13 7.06 -10.69
CA ILE A 104 20.43 6.46 -11.83
C ILE A 104 21.31 6.49 -13.08
N PHE A 105 21.93 7.63 -13.41
CA PHE A 105 22.80 7.75 -14.57
C PHE A 105 24.00 6.80 -14.48
N SER A 106 24.69 6.78 -13.34
CA SER A 106 25.82 5.86 -13.11
C SER A 106 25.40 4.39 -13.19
N SER A 107 24.24 4.02 -12.64
CA SER A 107 23.69 2.66 -12.74
C SER A 107 23.41 2.23 -14.18
N LEU A 108 22.89 3.16 -15.01
CA LEU A 108 22.66 2.92 -16.43
C LEU A 108 23.98 2.73 -17.19
N SER A 109 24.97 3.60 -16.95
CA SER A 109 26.30 3.51 -17.56
C SER A 109 27.01 2.19 -17.18
N ALA A 110 26.89 1.76 -15.93
CA ALA A 110 27.50 0.53 -15.43
C ALA A 110 26.71 -0.75 -15.76
N ARG A 111 25.51 -0.63 -16.36
CA ARG A 111 24.57 -1.76 -16.61
C ARG A 111 24.28 -2.58 -15.34
N ASP A 112 24.10 -1.90 -14.21
CA ASP A 112 23.92 -2.56 -12.91
C ASP A 112 22.61 -3.36 -12.85
N SER A 113 22.73 -4.67 -12.62
CA SER A 113 21.62 -5.63 -12.52
C SER A 113 21.36 -6.14 -11.09
N ARG A 114 21.99 -5.55 -10.07
CA ARG A 114 21.94 -6.03 -8.68
C ARG A 114 20.59 -5.85 -7.97
N ARG A 115 19.57 -5.30 -8.64
CA ARG A 115 18.22 -5.14 -8.06
C ARG A 115 17.52 -6.49 -7.92
N LYS A 116 17.11 -6.82 -6.69
CA LYS A 116 16.35 -8.04 -6.38
C LYS A 116 14.85 -7.77 -6.42
N LYS A 117 14.09 -8.72 -6.96
CA LYS A 117 12.63 -8.78 -6.81
C LYS A 117 12.27 -9.09 -5.35
N GLY A 118 11.02 -8.81 -4.97
CA GLY A 118 10.51 -9.12 -3.63
C GLY A 118 9.80 -7.95 -2.93
N ASN A 119 9.61 -6.84 -3.63
CA ASN A 119 8.85 -5.72 -3.11
C ASN A 119 7.36 -5.95 -3.39
N THR A 120 6.49 -5.50 -2.51
CA THR A 120 5.05 -5.72 -2.64
C THR A 120 4.28 -4.74 -1.78
N THR A 121 3.37 -4.00 -2.38
CA THR A 121 2.29 -3.33 -1.64
C THR A 121 1.04 -4.20 -1.75
N LEU A 122 0.56 -4.74 -0.64
CA LEU A 122 -0.65 -5.58 -0.60
C LEU A 122 -1.78 -4.79 0.05
N SER A 123 -2.84 -4.55 -0.70
CA SER A 123 -3.88 -3.62 -0.27
C SER A 123 -5.28 -4.21 -0.40
N LEU A 124 -6.18 -3.78 0.48
CA LEU A 124 -7.58 -4.14 0.51
C LEU A 124 -8.43 -2.89 0.71
N ILE A 125 -9.42 -2.70 -0.14
CA ILE A 125 -10.46 -1.69 0.04
C ILE A 125 -11.78 -2.40 0.21
N VAL A 126 -12.54 -1.99 1.22
CA VAL A 126 -13.85 -2.55 1.53
C VAL A 126 -14.88 -1.43 1.57
N THR A 127 -15.99 -1.61 0.84
CA THR A 127 -17.17 -0.76 0.95
C THR A 127 -18.42 -1.58 1.16
N ASN A 128 -19.46 -0.96 1.72
CA ASN A 128 -20.79 -1.56 1.81
C ASN A 128 -21.74 -1.16 0.68
N VAL A 129 -21.29 -0.31 -0.26
CA VAL A 129 -22.07 0.06 -1.44
C VAL A 129 -22.11 -1.10 -2.43
N ASN A 130 -23.30 -1.41 -2.95
CA ASN A 130 -23.49 -2.43 -3.97
C ASN A 130 -22.86 -2.00 -5.31
N LEU A 131 -21.69 -2.56 -5.57
CA LEU A 131 -20.92 -2.34 -6.80
C LEU A 131 -20.85 -3.62 -7.61
N GLU A 132 -20.94 -3.45 -8.92
CA GLU A 132 -20.71 -4.48 -9.91
C GLU A 132 -19.21 -4.72 -10.12
N HIS A 133 -18.88 -5.89 -10.63
CA HIS A 133 -17.49 -6.32 -10.80
C HIS A 133 -16.67 -5.35 -11.68
N PHE A 134 -17.27 -4.80 -12.74
CA PHE A 134 -16.58 -3.85 -13.62
C PHE A 134 -16.31 -2.51 -12.94
N GLU A 135 -17.23 -2.03 -12.09
CA GLU A 135 -17.07 -0.79 -11.31
C GLU A 135 -15.92 -0.95 -10.32
N MET A 136 -15.92 -2.05 -9.54
CA MET A 136 -14.83 -2.36 -8.61
C MET A 136 -13.49 -2.51 -9.32
N ARG A 137 -13.45 -3.11 -10.51
CA ARG A 137 -12.21 -3.23 -11.30
C ARG A 137 -11.72 -1.88 -11.80
N SER A 138 -12.63 -1.00 -12.23
CA SER A 138 -12.29 0.36 -12.65
C SER A 138 -11.74 1.18 -11.49
N LEU A 139 -12.42 1.15 -10.34
CA LEU A 139 -11.98 1.80 -9.11
C LEU A 139 -10.63 1.25 -8.66
N ALA A 140 -10.44 -0.06 -8.63
CA ALA A 140 -9.14 -0.67 -8.29
C ALA A 140 -8.00 -0.16 -9.18
N ARG A 141 -8.23 0.04 -10.48
CA ARG A 141 -7.23 0.65 -11.37
C ARG A 141 -6.94 2.11 -10.99
N GLN A 142 -7.97 2.90 -10.70
CA GLN A 142 -7.80 4.28 -10.23
C GLN A 142 -6.92 4.33 -8.97
N MET A 143 -7.11 3.39 -8.05
CA MET A 143 -6.35 3.33 -6.80
C MET A 143 -4.86 3.08 -6.99
N HIS A 144 -4.46 2.30 -8.01
CA HIS A 144 -3.05 2.15 -8.35
C HIS A 144 -2.39 3.47 -8.74
N ASN A 145 -3.13 4.39 -9.38
CA ASN A 145 -2.62 5.73 -9.67
C ASN A 145 -2.43 6.52 -8.38
N SER A 146 -3.37 6.41 -7.43
CA SER A 146 -3.26 7.09 -6.14
C SER A 146 -2.10 6.57 -5.28
N PHE A 147 -1.76 5.28 -5.37
CA PHE A 147 -0.53 4.77 -4.75
C PHE A 147 0.72 5.42 -5.35
N ALA A 148 0.79 5.61 -6.67
CA ALA A 148 1.93 6.25 -7.32
C ALA A 148 2.12 7.73 -6.92
N GLU A 149 1.09 8.38 -6.38
CA GLU A 149 1.23 9.73 -5.82
C GLU A 149 2.07 9.73 -4.54
N VAL A 150 1.96 8.69 -3.70
CA VAL A 150 2.58 8.65 -2.37
C VAL A 150 3.70 7.62 -2.22
N ILE A 151 3.83 6.68 -3.16
CA ILE A 151 4.92 5.71 -3.23
C ILE A 151 5.65 5.95 -4.55
N ARG A 152 6.95 6.27 -4.51
CA ARG A 152 7.72 6.50 -5.75
C ARG A 152 9.12 5.86 -5.70
N PRO A 153 9.49 5.04 -6.71
CA PRO A 153 8.62 4.52 -7.77
C PRO A 153 7.59 3.50 -7.24
N TYR A 154 6.50 3.31 -7.99
CA TYR A 154 5.42 2.33 -7.71
C TYR A 154 5.03 1.59 -8.99
N GLY A 155 4.55 0.35 -8.88
CA GLY A 155 4.17 -0.46 -10.04
C GLY A 155 5.34 -0.89 -10.91
N THR A 156 6.53 -1.07 -10.32
CA THR A 156 7.71 -1.47 -11.08
C THR A 156 7.73 -2.97 -11.35
N ILE A 157 8.58 -3.42 -12.28
CA ILE A 157 8.81 -4.86 -12.52
C ILE A 157 9.43 -5.61 -11.32
N PHE A 158 9.85 -4.88 -10.29
CA PHE A 158 10.41 -5.42 -9.05
C PHE A 158 9.38 -5.47 -7.92
N ASP A 159 8.21 -4.85 -8.12
CA ASP A 159 7.09 -4.88 -7.20
C ASP A 159 6.06 -5.94 -7.63
N GLY A 160 5.45 -6.58 -6.65
CA GLY A 160 4.30 -7.48 -6.79
C GLY A 160 3.00 -6.83 -6.30
N ASP A 161 2.81 -5.54 -6.59
CA ASP A 161 1.70 -4.75 -6.05
C ASP A 161 0.34 -5.39 -6.38
N THR A 162 -0.48 -5.58 -5.36
CA THR A 162 -1.78 -6.27 -5.46
C THR A 162 -2.82 -5.54 -4.65
N LEU A 163 -3.95 -5.20 -5.29
CA LEU A 163 -5.09 -4.55 -4.66
C LEU A 163 -6.35 -5.41 -4.81
N TYR A 164 -7.01 -5.66 -3.68
CA TYR A 164 -8.36 -6.23 -3.63
C TYR A 164 -9.38 -5.14 -3.35
N PHE A 165 -10.43 -5.07 -4.16
CA PHE A 165 -11.56 -4.18 -3.93
C PHE A 165 -12.80 -5.04 -3.66
N VAL A 166 -13.41 -4.85 -2.50
CA VAL A 166 -14.50 -5.68 -1.98
C VAL A 166 -15.72 -4.82 -1.68
N SER A 167 -16.88 -5.31 -2.10
CA SER A 167 -18.18 -4.76 -1.74
C SER A 167 -18.97 -5.79 -0.94
N THR A 168 -19.53 -5.39 0.21
CA THR A 168 -20.48 -6.22 0.99
C THR A 168 -21.92 -6.10 0.50
N LYS A 169 -22.18 -5.22 -0.48
CA LYS A 169 -23.49 -5.03 -1.15
C LYS A 169 -24.67 -4.74 -0.21
N GLU A 170 -24.44 -4.06 0.92
CA GLU A 170 -25.50 -3.69 1.86
C GLU A 170 -26.35 -2.51 1.38
N ILE A 171 -25.74 -1.52 0.71
CA ILE A 171 -26.42 -0.30 0.25
C ILE A 171 -26.67 -0.39 -1.24
N HIS A 172 -27.95 -0.45 -1.63
CA HIS A 172 -28.38 -0.46 -3.02
C HIS A 172 -28.61 0.96 -3.53
N LEU A 173 -28.11 1.21 -4.74
CA LEU A 173 -28.21 2.50 -5.40
C LEU A 173 -29.31 2.48 -6.46
N SER A 174 -29.98 3.61 -6.63
CA SER A 174 -30.81 3.82 -7.81
C SER A 174 -29.91 3.93 -9.06
N CYS A 175 -30.44 3.58 -10.24
CA CYS A 175 -29.67 3.67 -11.48
C CYS A 175 -29.18 5.10 -11.79
N ARG A 176 -29.88 6.14 -11.32
CA ARG A 176 -29.53 7.55 -11.59
C ARG A 176 -28.35 8.04 -10.76
N GLU A 177 -28.15 7.49 -9.57
CA GLU A 177 -27.10 7.94 -8.63
C GLU A 177 -25.80 7.15 -8.77
N ARG A 178 -25.83 6.02 -9.50
CA ARG A 178 -24.74 5.05 -9.58
C ARG A 178 -23.44 5.68 -10.07
N ASP A 179 -23.45 6.39 -11.19
CA ASP A 179 -22.22 6.95 -11.77
C ASP A 179 -21.59 8.01 -10.86
N SER A 180 -22.41 8.95 -10.36
CA SER A 180 -21.94 9.99 -9.43
C SER A 180 -21.42 9.41 -8.12
N LEU A 181 -22.06 8.36 -7.59
CA LEU A 181 -21.59 7.74 -6.37
C LEU A 181 -20.32 6.92 -6.60
N CYS A 182 -20.21 6.18 -7.71
CA CYS A 182 -18.99 5.48 -8.09
C CYS A 182 -17.81 6.46 -8.19
N PHE A 183 -18.01 7.64 -8.80
CA PHE A 183 -17.02 8.70 -8.83
C PHE A 183 -16.61 9.16 -7.42
N ASN A 184 -17.58 9.46 -6.56
CA ASN A 184 -17.33 9.90 -5.18
C ASN A 184 -16.62 8.82 -4.33
N ILE A 185 -16.99 7.55 -4.49
CA ILE A 185 -16.30 6.42 -3.85
C ILE A 185 -14.86 6.37 -4.33
N GLY A 186 -14.60 6.55 -5.62
CA GLY A 186 -13.24 6.62 -6.16
C GLY A 186 -12.42 7.73 -5.53
N LEU A 187 -12.96 8.94 -5.40
CA LEU A 187 -12.27 10.04 -4.74
C LEU A 187 -11.94 9.72 -3.28
N LEU A 188 -12.94 9.27 -2.51
CA LEU A 188 -12.74 8.93 -1.10
C LEU A 188 -11.78 7.75 -0.91
N ALA A 189 -11.84 6.74 -1.79
CA ALA A 189 -10.94 5.59 -1.76
C ALA A 189 -9.50 5.99 -2.04
N SER A 190 -9.30 6.95 -2.95
CA SER A 190 -7.99 7.50 -3.30
C SER A 190 -7.33 8.14 -2.08
N ASP A 191 -8.09 8.94 -1.32
CA ASP A 191 -7.58 9.60 -0.11
C ASP A 191 -7.34 8.61 1.03
N LEU A 192 -8.26 7.67 1.23
CA LEU A 192 -8.12 6.62 2.25
C LEU A 192 -6.88 5.77 2.02
N ILE A 193 -6.56 5.41 0.79
CA ILE A 193 -5.34 4.65 0.50
C ILE A 193 -4.09 5.44 0.89
N LYS A 194 -4.04 6.73 0.56
CA LYS A 194 -2.91 7.58 0.94
C LYS A 194 -2.77 7.64 2.46
N GLU A 195 -3.88 7.75 3.19
CA GLU A 195 -3.92 7.66 4.65
C GLU A 195 -3.46 6.31 5.19
N ALA A 196 -3.87 5.20 4.55
CA ALA A 196 -3.44 3.87 4.92
C ALA A 196 -1.91 3.71 4.71
N VAL A 197 -1.34 4.27 3.64
CA VAL A 197 0.10 4.27 3.42
C VAL A 197 0.84 5.04 4.52
N TYR A 198 0.39 6.24 4.86
CA TYR A 198 1.04 7.05 5.90
C TYR A 198 0.93 6.42 7.29
N SER A 199 -0.23 5.86 7.65
CA SER A 199 -0.42 5.16 8.92
C SER A 199 0.40 3.87 9.04
N ALA A 200 0.77 3.23 7.92
CA ALA A 200 1.62 2.03 7.94
C ALA A 200 3.03 2.29 8.48
N VAL A 201 3.50 3.54 8.40
CA VAL A 201 4.85 3.96 8.82
C VAL A 201 4.83 4.95 9.98
N ASN A 202 3.72 5.01 10.73
CA ASN A 202 3.52 5.87 11.90
C ASN A 202 3.91 7.33 11.64
N ILE A 203 3.59 7.85 10.45
CA ILE A 203 3.74 9.27 10.18
C ILE A 203 2.46 9.93 10.70
N ASP A 204 2.55 10.56 11.87
CA ASP A 204 1.50 11.43 12.38
C ASP A 204 1.29 12.58 11.38
N ARG A 205 0.03 12.81 11.00
CA ARG A 205 -0.38 13.97 10.20
C ARG A 205 -0.58 15.20 11.08
#